data_AF-A0A899G559-F1
#
_entry.id   AF-A0A899G559-F1
#
_cell.length_a   1.000
_cell.length_b   1.000
_cell.length_c   1.000
_cell.angle_alpha   90.00
_cell.angle_beta   90.00
_cell.angle_gamma   90.00
#
_symmetry.space_group_name_H-M   'P 1'
#
loop_
_entity.id
_entity.type
_entity.pdbx_description
1 polymer ?
#
loop_
_entity_poly.entity_id
_entity_poly.type
_entity_poly.pdbx_seq_one_letter_code
_entity_poly.pdbx_strand_id
1 'polypeptide(L)'
;MTESIFQDKKLPIYNKEENEVVLVKVPPSTLQLKVCSSRNLLEKNVKNISMKIEQVVDKWIGIENKVEKITKELVPSNGEIISGGLYVMIAGMAGLILTRKRSFLIRFTTPIFISLAASTIFLPETHRNFRNIMWKYKQNYFQ
;
A
#
# COMPACT_ATOMS: atom_id res chain seq x y z
N MET A 1 -2.68 -56.03 69.12
CA MET A 1 -1.73 -55.51 68.11
C MET A 1 -2.41 -55.65 66.76
N THR A 2 -2.35 -54.60 65.94
CA THR A 2 -2.77 -54.55 64.52
C THR A 2 -4.28 -54.34 64.32
N GLU A 3 -4.80 -53.11 64.34
CA GLU A 3 -4.67 -51.99 63.37
C GLU A 3 -5.04 -52.31 61.92
N SER A 4 -5.87 -51.42 61.37
CA SER A 4 -6.11 -51.14 59.94
C SER A 4 -6.90 -52.18 59.13
N ILE A 5 -8.22 -52.18 59.32
CA ILE A 5 -9.14 -52.68 58.28
C ILE A 5 -10.03 -51.49 57.93
N PHE A 6 -10.22 -51.23 56.63
CA PHE A 6 -10.90 -50.06 56.04
C PHE A 6 -10.01 -48.83 55.80
N GLN A 7 -8.92 -49.01 55.05
CA GLN A 7 -8.60 -48.01 54.04
C GLN A 7 -9.55 -48.21 52.87
N ASP A 8 -10.46 -47.27 52.71
CA ASP A 8 -11.49 -47.22 51.67
C ASP A 8 -10.79 -47.19 50.31
N LYS A 9 -10.72 -48.35 49.64
CA LYS A 9 -10.01 -48.51 48.36
C LYS A 9 -10.85 -47.87 47.25
N LYS A 10 -10.78 -46.54 47.15
CA LYS A 10 -11.41 -45.76 46.09
C LYS A 10 -10.81 -46.18 44.75
N LEU A 11 -11.63 -46.84 43.92
CA LEU A 11 -11.29 -47.18 42.55
C LEU A 11 -10.97 -45.87 41.80
N PRO A 12 -9.84 -45.78 41.07
CA PRO A 12 -9.53 -44.61 40.28
C PRO A 12 -10.62 -44.42 39.21
N ILE A 13 -11.18 -43.22 39.11
CA ILE A 13 -12.26 -42.88 38.17
C ILE A 13 -11.78 -42.88 36.71
N TYR A 14 -10.47 -42.86 36.50
CA TYR A 14 -9.84 -42.88 35.19
C TYR A 14 -9.05 -44.15 35.01
N ASN A 15 -9.20 -44.78 33.84
CA ASN A 15 -8.36 -45.87 33.41
C ASN A 15 -6.93 -45.33 33.22
N LYS A 16 -5.93 -45.87 33.93
CA LYS A 16 -4.52 -45.55 33.67
C LYS A 16 -4.08 -46.39 32.47
N GLU A 17 -4.41 -45.92 31.28
CA GLU A 17 -3.69 -46.32 30.07
C GLU A 17 -2.55 -45.33 29.87
N GLU A 18 -1.41 -45.66 30.46
CA GLU A 18 -0.14 -45.06 30.09
C GLU A 18 0.32 -45.75 28.80
N ASN A 19 -0.38 -45.46 27.69
CA ASN A 19 0.21 -45.69 26.38
C ASN A 19 1.29 -44.63 26.24
N GLU A 20 2.56 -45.05 26.31
CA GLU A 20 3.68 -44.23 25.83
C GLU A 20 3.26 -43.65 24.49
N VAL A 21 3.26 -42.33 24.38
CA VAL A 21 2.92 -41.65 23.14
C VAL A 21 4.06 -41.95 22.16
N VAL A 22 3.99 -43.10 21.50
CA VAL A 22 4.92 -43.47 20.44
C VAL A 22 4.64 -42.51 19.31
N LEU A 23 5.50 -41.49 19.19
CA LEU A 23 5.48 -40.54 18.09
C LEU A 23 5.83 -41.30 16.80
N VAL A 24 4.83 -41.95 16.21
CA VAL A 24 4.95 -42.54 14.89
C VAL A 24 5.16 -41.40 13.90
N LYS A 25 6.41 -41.18 13.50
CA LYS A 25 6.76 -40.27 12.42
C LYS A 25 6.22 -40.85 11.12
N VAL A 26 4.97 -40.52 10.79
CA VAL A 26 4.42 -40.80 9.48
C VAL A 26 5.16 -39.91 8.48
N PRO A 27 5.84 -40.49 7.47
CA PRO A 27 6.50 -39.68 6.46
C PRO A 27 5.45 -38.83 5.73
N PRO A 28 5.74 -37.55 5.43
CA PRO A 28 4.77 -36.65 4.84
C PRO A 28 4.32 -37.18 3.48
N SER A 29 3.01 -37.20 3.28
CA SER A 29 2.43 -37.56 1.99
C SER A 29 2.82 -36.55 0.91
N THR A 30 2.95 -37.00 -0.34
CA THR A 30 3.31 -36.15 -1.48
C THR A 30 2.33 -34.99 -1.69
N LEU A 31 1.07 -35.15 -1.28
CA LEU A 31 0.06 -34.07 -1.29
C LEU A 31 0.30 -33.03 -0.20
N GLN A 32 0.71 -33.46 1.00
CA GLN A 32 1.00 -32.56 2.10
C GLN A 32 2.20 -31.67 1.78
N LEU A 33 3.22 -32.21 1.10
CA LEU A 33 4.37 -31.42 0.63
C LEU A 33 3.94 -30.35 -0.38
N LYS A 34 3.05 -30.68 -1.32
CA LYS A 34 2.54 -29.71 -2.30
C LYS A 34 1.75 -28.59 -1.63
N VAL A 35 0.80 -28.92 -0.75
CA VAL A 35 0.00 -27.90 -0.03
C VAL A 35 0.89 -27.00 0.84
N CYS A 36 1.87 -27.59 1.53
CA CYS A 36 2.86 -26.85 2.31
C CYS A 36 3.67 -25.88 1.43
N SER A 37 4.13 -26.34 0.26
CA SER A 37 4.86 -25.48 -0.68
C SER A 37 4.01 -24.34 -1.23
N SER A 38 2.76 -24.62 -1.62
CA SER A 38 1.84 -23.60 -2.13
C SER A 38 1.53 -22.55 -1.08
N ARG A 39 1.25 -22.97 0.16
CA ARG A 39 1.01 -22.05 1.28
C ARG A 39 2.21 -21.15 1.54
N ASN A 40 3.41 -21.73 1.63
CA ASN A 40 4.64 -20.96 1.86
C ASN A 40 4.91 -19.96 0.71
N LEU A 41 4.59 -20.31 -0.53
CA LEU A 41 4.72 -19.40 -1.68
C LEU A 41 3.73 -18.25 -1.61
N LEU A 42 2.46 -18.53 -1.28
CA LEU A 42 1.43 -17.50 -1.11
C LEU A 42 1.79 -16.57 0.04
N GLU A 43 2.18 -17.10 1.20
CA GLU A 43 2.59 -16.29 2.35
C GLU A 43 3.81 -15.41 2.04
N LYS A 44 4.81 -15.94 1.34
CA LYS A 44 5.97 -15.15 0.87
C LYS A 44 5.56 -14.04 -0.09
N ASN A 45 4.69 -14.33 -1.06
CA ASN A 45 4.25 -13.36 -2.05
C ASN A 45 3.40 -12.24 -1.42
N VAL A 46 2.47 -12.59 -0.54
CA VAL A 46 1.65 -11.63 0.20
C VAL A 46 2.55 -10.73 1.04
N LYS A 47 3.51 -11.30 1.78
CA LYS A 47 4.46 -10.51 2.58
C LYS A 47 5.29 -9.56 1.71
N ASN A 48 5.79 -10.03 0.57
CA ASN A 48 6.55 -9.20 -0.37
C ASN A 48 5.73 -8.04 -0.94
N ILE A 49 4.45 -8.26 -1.22
CA ILE A 49 3.54 -7.22 -1.70
C ILE A 49 3.30 -6.20 -0.59
N SER A 50 2.98 -6.64 0.62
CA SER A 50 2.76 -5.75 1.76
C SER A 50 3.98 -4.86 2.03
N MET A 51 5.20 -5.42 2.03
CA MET A 51 6.43 -4.64 2.21
C MET A 51 6.63 -3.57 1.13
N LYS A 52 6.27 -3.86 -0.13
CA LYS A 52 6.34 -2.87 -1.21
C LYS A 52 5.31 -1.76 -1.02
N ILE A 53 4.10 -2.10 -0.56
CA ILE A 53 3.04 -1.12 -0.30
C ILE A 53 3.47 -0.20 0.83
N GLU A 54 3.98 -0.75 1.94
CA GLU A 54 4.49 0.02 3.08
C GLU A 54 5.58 1.01 2.63
N GLN A 55 6.56 0.55 1.86
CA GLN A 55 7.62 1.42 1.32
C GLN A 55 7.08 2.57 0.43
N VAL A 56 6.05 2.28 -0.38
CA VAL A 56 5.42 3.30 -1.21
C VAL A 56 4.64 4.29 -0.34
N VAL A 57 3.91 3.80 0.65
CA VAL A 57 3.15 4.63 1.61
C VAL A 57 4.09 5.52 2.40
N ASP A 58 5.18 4.98 2.95
CA ASP A 58 6.19 5.76 3.69
C ASP A 58 6.79 6.87 2.83
N LYS A 59 7.11 6.56 1.57
CA LYS A 59 7.60 7.56 0.61
C LYS A 59 6.54 8.62 0.34
N TRP A 60 5.27 8.23 0.25
CA TRP A 60 4.16 9.15 -0.01
C TRP A 60 3.90 10.08 1.19
N ILE A 61 3.92 9.55 2.42
CA ILE A 61 3.85 10.34 3.66
C ILE A 61 5.02 11.34 3.73
N GLY A 62 6.23 10.93 3.34
CA GLY A 62 7.38 11.84 3.26
C GLY A 62 7.17 12.98 2.28
N ILE A 63 6.50 12.72 1.15
CA ILE A 63 6.11 13.76 0.18
C ILE A 63 5.04 14.67 0.77
N GLU A 64 4.01 14.11 1.42
CA GLU A 64 2.93 14.87 2.06
C GLU A 64 3.49 15.85 3.09
N ASN A 65 4.35 15.39 4.00
CA ASN A 65 4.99 16.25 5.00
C ASN A 65 5.80 17.39 4.36
N LYS A 66 6.46 17.14 3.23
CA LYS A 66 7.22 18.15 2.49
C LYS A 66 6.27 19.17 1.84
N VAL A 67 5.18 18.70 1.25
CA VAL A 67 4.14 19.56 0.66
C VAL A 67 3.43 20.37 1.75
N GLU A 68 3.12 19.80 2.90
CA GLU A 68 2.51 20.49 4.03
C GLU A 68 3.42 21.60 4.54
N LYS A 69 4.72 21.32 4.68
CA LYS A 69 5.70 22.34 5.08
C LYS A 69 5.76 23.48 4.07
N ILE A 70 5.83 23.14 2.77
CA ILE A 70 5.80 24.12 1.68
C ILE A 70 4.48 24.89 1.67
N THR A 71 3.34 24.24 1.92
CA THR A 71 2.03 24.89 1.95
C THR A 71 1.92 25.84 3.14
N LYS A 72 2.35 25.42 4.33
CA LYS A 72 2.39 26.29 5.51
C LYS A 72 3.33 27.48 5.31
N GLU A 73 4.42 27.30 4.59
CA GLU A 73 5.40 28.36 4.26
C GLU A 73 4.93 29.27 3.11
N LEU A 74 4.18 28.73 2.16
CA LEU A 74 3.61 29.39 0.99
C LEU A 74 2.11 29.68 1.14
N VAL A 75 1.62 29.94 2.35
CA VAL A 75 0.34 30.66 2.51
C VAL A 75 0.66 32.16 2.66
N PRO A 76 0.84 32.90 1.55
CA PRO A 76 0.42 34.28 1.47
C PRO A 76 -1.08 34.35 1.18
N SER A 77 -1.68 35.46 1.58
CA SER A 77 -3.13 35.76 1.62
C SER A 77 -3.89 35.69 0.28
N ASN A 78 -3.28 35.28 -0.82
CA ASN A 78 -3.77 35.52 -2.19
C ASN A 78 -4.45 34.33 -2.88
N GLY A 79 -4.37 33.08 -2.37
CA GLY A 79 -5.29 31.97 -2.75
C GLY A 79 -5.29 31.48 -4.21
N GLU A 80 -4.53 32.12 -5.11
CA GLU A 80 -4.51 31.83 -6.56
C GLU A 80 -3.99 30.43 -6.89
N ILE A 81 -3.05 29.90 -6.10
CA ILE A 81 -2.49 28.56 -6.32
C ILE A 81 -3.55 27.47 -6.04
N ILE A 82 -4.37 27.67 -5.00
CA ILE A 82 -5.41 26.72 -4.59
C ILE A 82 -6.54 26.70 -5.62
N SER A 83 -6.97 27.87 -6.09
CA SER A 83 -8.01 27.97 -7.12
C SER A 83 -7.53 27.43 -8.47
N GLY A 84 -6.32 27.77 -8.90
CA GLY A 84 -5.70 27.21 -10.11
C GLY A 84 -5.65 25.68 -10.09
N GLY A 85 -5.16 25.08 -9.00
CA GLY A 85 -5.12 23.62 -8.84
C GLY A 85 -6.51 22.96 -8.89
N LEU A 86 -7.51 23.58 -8.28
CA LEU A 86 -8.90 23.11 -8.31
C LEU A 86 -9.46 23.09 -9.74
N TYR A 87 -9.22 24.14 -10.54
CA TYR A 87 -9.67 24.20 -11.94
C TYR A 87 -9.04 23.11 -12.80
N VAL A 88 -7.75 22.82 -12.60
CA VAL A 88 -7.05 21.74 -13.30
C VAL A 88 -7.67 20.38 -12.98
N MET A 89 -7.98 20.12 -11.70
CA MET A 89 -8.66 18.89 -11.29
C MET A 89 -10.05 18.77 -11.94
N ILE A 90 -10.86 19.83 -11.88
CA ILE A 90 -12.21 19.86 -12.48
C ILE A 90 -12.13 19.63 -13.98
N ALA A 91 -11.17 20.23 -14.69
CA ALA A 91 -10.96 20.02 -16.11
C ALA A 91 -10.63 18.55 -16.43
N GLY A 92 -9.73 17.93 -15.65
CA GLY A 92 -9.44 16.50 -15.77
C GLY A 92 -10.69 15.62 -15.55
N MET A 93 -11.50 15.95 -14.54
CA MET A 93 -12.77 15.25 -14.26
C MET A 93 -13.80 15.44 -15.38
N ALA A 94 -13.88 16.63 -15.97
CA ALA A 94 -14.69 16.87 -17.16
C ALA A 94 -14.21 15.97 -18.31
N GLY A 95 -12.89 15.83 -18.49
CA GLY A 95 -12.28 14.91 -19.45
C GLY A 95 -12.73 13.45 -19.29
N LEU A 96 -12.88 12.97 -18.05
CA LEU A 96 -13.42 11.64 -17.75
C LEU A 96 -14.88 11.47 -18.17
N ILE A 97 -15.69 12.52 -18.00
CA ILE A 97 -17.10 12.51 -18.43
C ILE A 97 -17.19 12.49 -19.97
N LEU A 98 -16.38 13.31 -20.64
CA LEU A 98 -16.33 13.39 -22.10
C LEU A 98 -15.92 12.05 -22.76
N THR A 99 -14.99 11.32 -22.15
CA THR A 99 -14.52 10.03 -22.67
C THR A 99 -15.38 8.82 -22.26
N ARG A 100 -16.54 9.03 -21.60
CA ARG A 100 -17.39 7.96 -21.05
C ARG A 100 -17.76 6.86 -22.05
N LYS A 101 -17.94 7.19 -23.33
CA LYS A 101 -18.31 6.24 -24.39
C LYS A 101 -17.15 5.80 -25.30
N ARG A 102 -15.90 6.11 -24.96
CA ARG A 102 -14.71 5.75 -25.76
C ARG A 102 -13.93 4.58 -25.14
N SER A 103 -13.04 3.99 -25.94
CA SER A 103 -12.19 2.87 -25.56
C SER A 103 -11.39 3.13 -24.28
N PHE A 104 -11.05 2.06 -23.56
CA PHE A 104 -10.32 2.11 -22.28
C PHE A 104 -9.07 2.99 -22.34
N LEU A 105 -8.25 2.88 -23.38
CA LEU A 105 -7.02 3.66 -23.52
C LEU A 105 -7.28 5.18 -23.50
N ILE A 106 -8.23 5.64 -24.31
CA ILE A 106 -8.61 7.06 -24.40
C ILE A 106 -9.16 7.53 -23.05
N ARG A 107 -9.87 6.67 -22.33
CA ARG A 107 -10.42 6.99 -21.01
C ARG A 107 -9.36 7.36 -19.96
N PHE A 108 -8.17 6.77 -20.01
CA PHE A 108 -7.08 7.11 -19.09
C PHE A 108 -6.21 8.24 -19.61
N THR A 109 -5.96 8.31 -20.92
CA THR A 109 -5.06 9.32 -21.47
C THR A 109 -5.73 10.70 -21.55
N THR A 110 -7.00 10.78 -21.95
CA THR A 110 -7.73 12.04 -22.12
C THR A 110 -7.75 12.95 -20.88
N PRO A 111 -8.10 12.48 -19.67
CA PRO A 111 -8.09 13.34 -18.49
C PRO A 111 -6.69 13.84 -18.13
N ILE A 112 -5.64 13.05 -18.41
CA ILE A 112 -4.25 13.46 -18.20
C ILE A 112 -3.89 14.60 -19.15
N PHE A 113 -4.20 14.45 -20.44
CA PHE A 113 -3.95 15.49 -21.44
C PHE A 113 -4.73 16.78 -21.15
N ILE A 114 -6.01 16.66 -20.78
CA ILE A 114 -6.85 17.83 -20.46
C ILE A 114 -6.34 18.52 -19.19
N SER A 115 -5.93 17.77 -18.16
CA SER A 115 -5.34 18.32 -16.94
C SER A 115 -4.02 19.05 -17.24
N LEU A 116 -3.15 18.48 -18.07
CA LEU A 116 -1.91 19.13 -18.53
C LEU A 116 -2.21 20.43 -19.28
N ALA A 117 -3.17 20.42 -20.21
CA ALA A 117 -3.58 21.60 -20.94
C ALA A 117 -4.14 22.68 -20.00
N ALA A 118 -5.05 22.30 -19.10
CA ALA A 118 -5.64 23.20 -18.11
C ALA A 118 -4.57 23.82 -17.21
N SER A 119 -3.55 23.07 -16.81
CA SER A 119 -2.46 23.59 -15.96
C SER A 119 -1.72 24.75 -16.61
N THR A 120 -1.49 24.69 -17.93
CA THR A 120 -0.84 25.80 -18.65
C THR A 120 -1.71 27.06 -18.72
N ILE A 121 -3.04 26.91 -18.66
CA ILE A 121 -4.01 28.01 -18.78
C ILE A 121 -4.27 28.64 -17.41
N PHE A 122 -4.52 27.81 -16.39
CA PHE A 122 -4.95 28.26 -15.07
C PHE A 122 -3.79 28.52 -14.09
N LEU A 123 -2.58 28.01 -14.34
CA LEU A 123 -1.38 28.26 -13.52
C LEU A 123 -0.23 28.88 -14.34
N PRO A 124 -0.41 30.07 -14.92
CA PRO A 124 0.61 30.70 -15.76
C PRO A 124 1.91 31.01 -14.99
N GLU A 125 1.80 31.43 -13.73
CA GLU A 125 2.95 31.74 -12.88
C GLU A 125 3.79 30.51 -12.54
N THR A 126 3.15 29.36 -12.28
CA THR A 126 3.84 28.09 -12.07
C THR A 126 4.60 27.68 -13.33
N HIS A 127 4.00 27.83 -14.52
CA HIS A 127 4.66 27.51 -15.78
C HIS A 127 5.85 28.45 -16.05
N ARG A 128 5.72 29.74 -15.74
CA ARG A 128 6.81 30.73 -15.87
C ARG A 128 7.99 30.39 -14.96
N ASN A 129 7.71 30.02 -13.71
CA ASN A 129 8.75 29.61 -12.76
C ASN A 129 9.43 28.29 -13.17
N PHE A 130 8.64 27.30 -13.61
CA PHE A 130 9.16 26.02 -14.10
C PHE A 130 10.07 26.19 -15.32
N ARG A 131 9.69 27.05 -16.28
CA ARG A 131 10.52 27.39 -17.44
C ARG A 131 11.85 28.03 -17.01
N ASN A 132 11.83 28.91 -16.01
CA ASN A 132 13.05 29.52 -15.48
C ASN A 132 13.95 28.50 -14.77
N ILE A 133 13.38 27.56 -14.01
CA ILE A 133 14.12 26.46 -13.38
C ILE A 133 14.73 25.53 -14.43
N MET A 134 13.96 25.16 -15.45
CA MET A 134 14.42 24.33 -16.56
C MET A 134 15.55 25.01 -17.34
N TRP A 135 15.44 26.33 -17.55
CA TRP A 135 16.49 27.13 -18.17
C TRP A 135 17.78 27.14 -17.34
N LYS A 136 17.67 27.35 -16.03
CA LYS A 136 18.80 27.30 -15.09
C LYS A 136 19.45 25.92 -15.06
N TYR A 137 18.65 24.85 -15.04
CA TYR A 137 19.14 23.47 -15.07
C TYR A 137 19.90 23.18 -16.36
N LYS A 138 19.36 23.62 -17.51
CA LYS A 138 20.04 23.49 -18.80
C LYS A 138 21.39 24.23 -18.81
N GLN A 139 21.47 25.44 -18.26
CA GLN A 139 22.74 26.16 -18.19
C GLN A 139 23.78 25.46 -17.30
N ASN A 140 23.36 24.89 -16.17
CA ASN A 140 24.27 24.21 -15.24
C ASN A 140 24.81 22.85 -15.74
N TYR A 141 24.12 22.20 -16.69
CA TYR A 141 24.52 20.87 -17.19
C TYR A 141 25.26 20.92 -18.53
N PHE A 142 25.15 22.03 -19.28
CA PHE A 142 25.73 22.20 -20.62
C PHE A 142 26.86 23.24 -20.68
N GLN A 143 27.48 23.55 -19.54
CA GLN A 143 28.65 24.42 -19.40
C GLN A 143 29.73 23.68 -18.61
#